data_AF-A0A9D5UU14-F1
#
_entry.id   AF-A0A9D5UU14-F1
#
_cell.length_a   1.000
_cell.length_b   1.000
_cell.length_c   1.000
_cell.angle_alpha   90.00
_cell.angle_beta   90.00
_cell.angle_gamma   90.00
#
_symmetry.space_group_name_H-M   'P 1'
#
loop_
_entity.id
_entity.type
_entity.pdbx_description
1 polymer ?
#
loop_
_entity_poly.entity_id
_entity_poly.type
_entity_poly.pdbx_seq_one_letter_code
_entity_poly.pdbx_strand_id
1 'polypeptide(L)' 'MDTLASLKWIGTVTGVAGALLVAMNIPQSGYGFLLFLLSSVSWFIAAYRMHEISLMILQAVFTVINLIGVWRWLFVN' A
#
# COMPACT_ATOMS: atom_id res chain seq x y z
N MET A 1 -8.64 -17.18 -12.66
CA MET A 1 -8.21 -16.82 -11.30
C MET A 1 -9.32 -16.03 -10.66
N ASP A 2 -9.66 -16.35 -9.41
CA ASP A 2 -10.69 -15.63 -8.66
C ASP A 2 -10.25 -14.17 -8.47
N THR A 3 -11.17 -13.23 -8.67
CA THR A 3 -10.89 -11.78 -8.56
C THR A 3 -10.28 -11.39 -7.22
N LEU A 4 -10.66 -12.07 -6.14
CA LEU A 4 -10.08 -11.91 -4.81
C LEU A 4 -8.61 -12.36 -4.75
N ALA A 5 -8.27 -13.48 -5.40
CA ALA A 5 -6.90 -13.98 -5.43
C ALA A 5 -5.97 -13.00 -6.17
N SER A 6 -6.44 -12.44 -7.28
CA SER A 6 -5.71 -11.40 -8.01
C SER A 6 -5.46 -10.15 -7.15
N LEU A 7 -6.48 -9.65 -6.43
CA LEU A 7 -6.33 -8.50 -5.52
C LEU A 7 -5.30 -8.76 -4.41
N LYS A 8 -5.33 -9.94 -3.79
CA LYS A 8 -4.40 -10.32 -2.71
C LYS A 8 -2.97 -10.39 -3.23
N TRP A 9 -2.74 -11.00 -4.40
CA TRP A 9 -1.40 -11.12 -4.97
C TRP A 9 -0.85 -9.80 -5.50
N ILE A 10 -1.68 -9.00 -6.19
CA ILE A 10 -1.30 -7.64 -6.61
C ILE A 10 -0.95 -6.80 -5.39
N GLY A 11 -1.82 -6.81 -4.37
CA GLY A 11 -1.58 -6.10 -3.12
C GLY A 11 -0.29 -6.54 -2.44
N THR A 12 -0.02 -7.86 -2.37
CA THR A 12 1.19 -8.39 -1.73
C THR A 12 2.46 -7.99 -2.46
N VAL A 13 2.53 -8.20 -3.78
CA VAL A 13 3.75 -7.90 -4.56
C VAL A 13 4.04 -6.41 -4.57
N THR A 14 3.03 -5.58 -4.82
CA THR A 14 3.18 -4.12 -4.80
C THR A 14 3.52 -3.60 -3.40
N GLY A 15 2.99 -4.24 -2.36
CA GLY A 15 3.24 -3.88 -0.96
C GLY A 15 4.67 -4.15 -0.55
N VAL A 16 5.17 -5.35 -0.83
CA VAL A 16 6.55 -5.73 -0.53
C VAL A 16 7.52 -4.85 -1.32
N ALA A 17 7.29 -4.66 -2.62
CA ALA A 17 8.14 -3.81 -3.45
C ALA A 17 8.15 -2.34 -2.99
N GLY A 18 6.97 -1.78 -2.68
CA GLY A 18 6.83 -0.42 -2.17
C GLY A 18 7.52 -0.23 -0.82
N ALA A 19 7.31 -1.14 0.13
CA ALA A 19 7.95 -1.09 1.45
C ALA A 19 9.48 -1.18 1.37
N LEU A 20 10.01 -2.05 0.50
CA LEU A 20 11.45 -2.15 0.27
C LEU A 20 12.02 -0.85 -0.30
N LEU A 21 11.36 -0.24 -1.28
CA LEU A 21 11.78 1.06 -1.85
C LEU A 21 11.74 2.19 -0.82
N VAL A 22 10.74 2.21 0.07
CA VAL A 22 10.69 3.17 1.18
C VAL A 22 11.85 2.92 2.15
N ALA A 23 12.14 1.66 2.49
CA ALA A 23 13.22 1.30 3.40
C ALA A 23 14.62 1.62 2.87
N MET A 24 14.82 1.64 1.55
CA MET A 24 16.10 2.00 0.93
C MET A 24 16.49 3.48 1.14
N ASN A 25 15.56 4.35 1.51
CA ASN A 25 15.80 5.78 1.77
C ASN A 25 16.60 6.50 0.66
N ILE A 26 16.27 6.19 -0.60
CA ILE A 26 16.90 6.74 -1.80
C ILE A 26 16.06 7.90 -2.37
N PRO A 27 16.61 8.70 -3.30
CA PRO A 27 15.85 9.72 -4.02
C PRO A 27 14.69 9.19 -4.87
N GLN A 28 14.40 7.89 -4.89
CA GLN A 28 13.19 7.33 -5.50
C GLN A 28 12.19 6.78 -4.47
N SER A 29 12.48 6.88 -3.16
CA SER A 29 11.62 6.34 -2.10
C SER A 29 10.20 6.95 -2.07
N GLY A 30 10.01 8.14 -2.66
CA GLY A 30 8.67 8.70 -2.91
C GLY A 30 7.77 7.80 -3.76
N TYR A 31 8.33 7.16 -4.79
CA TYR A 31 7.61 6.19 -5.61
C TYR A 31 7.29 4.91 -4.83
N GLY A 32 8.09 4.59 -3.81
CA GLY A 32 7.81 3.50 -2.88
C GLY A 32 6.49 3.70 -2.13
N PHE A 33 6.20 4.94 -1.68
CA PHE A 33 4.93 5.26 -1.04
C PHE A 33 3.74 5.14 -1.99
N LEU A 34 3.90 5.46 -3.29
CA LEU A 34 2.84 5.25 -4.30
C LEU A 34 2.55 3.76 -4.53
N LEU A 35 3.59 2.93 -4.62
CA LEU A 35 3.45 1.48 -4.72
C LEU A 35 2.78 0.89 -3.47
N PHE A 36 3.18 1.35 -2.29
CA PHE A 36 2.63 0.91 -1.02
C PHE A 36 1.17 1.41 -0.82
N LEU A 37 0.82 2.56 -1.40
CA LEU A 37 -0.57 3.06 -1.48
C LEU A 37 -1.45 2.13 -2.32
N LEU A 38 -1.01 1.77 -3.53
CA LEU A 38 -1.75 0.85 -4.39
C LEU A 38 -1.96 -0.52 -3.73
N SER A 39 -0.94 -0.98 -3.01
CA SER A 39 -1.01 -2.20 -2.20
C SER A 39 -2.09 -2.13 -1.13
N SER A 40 -2.05 -1.07 -0.32
CA SER A 40 -2.97 -0.91 0.81
C SER A 40 -4.42 -0.76 0.35
N VAL A 41 -4.68 -0.06 -0.76
CA VAL A 41 -6.02 -0.01 -1.37
C VAL A 41 -6.48 -1.39 -1.86
N SER A 42 -5.61 -2.14 -2.53
CA SER A 42 -5.94 -3.50 -3.02
C SER A 42 -6.30 -4.45 -1.87
N TRP A 43 -5.52 -4.40 -0.79
CA TRP A 43 -5.76 -5.20 0.41
C TRP A 43 -6.95 -4.72 1.24
N PHE A 44 -7.25 -3.42 1.24
CA PHE A 44 -8.48 -2.90 1.84
C PHE A 44 -9.72 -3.50 1.17
N ILE A 45 -9.75 -3.51 -0.17
CA ILE A 45 -10.85 -4.10 -0.94
C ILE A 45 -10.91 -5.62 -0.67
N ALA A 46 -9.77 -6.31 -0.63
CA ALA A 46 -9.73 -7.73 -0.31
C ALA A 46 -10.24 -8.02 1.11
N ALA A 47 -9.85 -7.21 2.10
CA ALA A 47 -10.31 -7.33 3.49
C ALA A 47 -11.82 -7.13 3.62
N TYR A 48 -12.36 -6.13 2.92
CA TYR A 48 -13.81 -5.90 2.85
C TYR A 48 -14.55 -7.13 2.30
N ARG A 49 -14.02 -7.75 1.24
CA ARG A 49 -14.61 -8.96 0.62
C ARG A 49 -14.45 -10.21 1.47
N MET A 50 -13.42 -10.25 2.33
CA MET A 50 -13.18 -11.32 3.29
C MET A 50 -13.94 -11.13 4.61
N HIS A 51 -14.64 -9.99 4.79
CA HIS A 51 -15.25 -9.58 6.07
C HIS A 51 -14.25 -9.50 7.24
N GLU A 52 -12.98 -9.19 6.95
CA GLU A 52 -11.89 -9.09 7.93
C GLU A 52 -11.68 -7.63 8.35
N ILE A 53 -12.37 -7.20 9.41
CA ILE A 53 -12.34 -5.81 9.90
C ILE A 53 -10.93 -5.39 10.36
N SER A 54 -10.20 -6.30 11.01
CA SER A 54 -8.84 -6.04 11.50
C SER A 54 -7.89 -5.66 10.35
N LEU A 55 -7.93 -6.43 9.26
CA LEU A 55 -7.13 -6.18 8.07
C LEU A 55 -7.59 -4.92 7.33
N MET A 56 -8.90 -4.66 7.30
CA MET A 56 -9.47 -3.47 6.68
C MET A 56 -9.01 -2.19 7.38
N ILE A 57 -9.07 -2.14 8.71
CA ILE A 57 -8.60 -0.99 9.50
C ILE A 57 -7.10 -0.79 9.33
N LEU A 58 -6.31 -1.87 9.40
CA LEU A 58 -4.86 -1.82 9.21
C LEU A 58 -4.51 -1.18 7.86
N GLN A 59 -5.17 -1.62 6.79
CA GLN A 59 -4.88 -1.11 5.45
C GLN A 59 -5.38 0.32 5.25
N ALA A 60 -6.49 0.72 5.88
CA ALA A 60 -6.94 2.12 5.88
C ALA A 60 -5.89 3.05 6.50
N VAL A 61 -5.33 2.66 7.66
CA VAL A 61 -4.27 3.43 8.32
C VAL A 61 -3.01 3.49 7.45
N PHE A 62 -2.62 2.37 6.83
CA PHE A 62 -1.50 2.36 5.89
C PHE A 62 -1.75 3.25 4.67
N THR A 63 -2.97 3.30 4.13
CA THR A 63 -3.30 4.25 3.06
C THR A 63 -3.08 5.70 3.50
N VAL A 64 -3.50 6.08 4.72
CA VAL A 64 -3.26 7.44 5.25
C VAL A 64 -1.76 7.71 5.43
N ILE A 65 -1.00 6.78 6.01
CA ILE A 65 0.45 6.91 6.18
C ILE A 65 1.14 7.08 4.82
N ASN A 66 0.72 6.30 3.82
CA ASN A 66 1.25 6.40 2.46
C ASN A 66 0.94 7.74 1.81
N LEU A 67 -0.29 8.26 1.96
CA LEU A 67 -0.63 9.60 1.46
C LEU A 67 0.24 10.68 2.11
N ILE A 68 0.48 10.60 3.42
CA ILE A 68 1.39 11.51 4.13
C ILE A 68 2.81 11.38 3.59
N GLY A 69 3.28 10.14 3.37
CA GLY A 69 4.60 9.86 2.79
C GLY A 69 4.76 10.45 1.40
N VAL A 70 3.79 10.24 0.52
CA VAL A 70 3.74 10.85 -0.82
C VAL A 70 3.75 12.37 -0.72
N TRP A 71 2.91 12.95 0.13
CA TRP A 71 2.84 14.40 0.31
C TRP A 71 4.17 15.00 0.75
N ARG A 72 4.77 14.42 1.80
CA ARG A 72 6.05 14.88 2.34
C ARG A 72 7.16 14.77 1.31
N TRP A 73 7.16 13.69 0.53
CA TRP A 73 8.25 13.41 -0.39
C TRP A 73 8.13 14.20 -1.71
N LEU A 74 6.92 14.44 -2.23
CA LEU A 74 6.71 15.18 -3.49
C LEU A 74 6.58 16.69 -3.32
N PHE A 75 6.12 17.19 -2.16
CA PHE A 75 5.79 18.60 -1.99
C PHE A 75 6.59 19.33 -0.90
N VAL A 76 7.21 18.61 0.04
CA VAL A 76 7.88 19.22 1.20
C VAL A 76 9.41 19.02 1.16
N ASN A 77 9.90 18.06 0.38
CA ASN A 77 11.33 17.80 0.17
C ASN A 77 11.81 18.38 -1.16
#